data_AF-A0A9E3FZI2-F1
#
_entry.id   AF-A0A9E3FZI2-F1
#
_cell.length_a   1.000
_cell.length_b   1.000
_cell.length_c   1.000
_cell.angle_alpha   90.00
_cell.angle_beta   90.00
_cell.angle_gamma   90.00
#
_symmetry.space_group_name_H-M   'P 1'
#
loop_
_entity.id
_entity.type
_entity.pdbx_description
1 polymer ?
#
loop_
_entity_poly.entity_id
_entity_poly.type
_entity_poly.pdbx_seq_one_letter_code
_entity_poly.pdbx_strand_id
1 'polypeptide(L)' 'MEQRAAGVFAGLQQRWLKLGQPAQFDLDQAAKAHRHLVSRRTTGKLALVPGR' A
#
# COMPACT_ATOMS: atom_id res chain seq x y z
N MET A 1 -10.77 13.72 13.85
CA MET A 1 -10.16 12.79 12.87
C MET A 1 -9.83 11.43 13.50
N GLU A 2 -9.33 11.38 14.74
CA GLU A 2 -8.91 10.15 15.43
C GLU A 2 -9.94 9.00 15.41
N GLN A 3 -11.22 9.29 15.63
CA GLN A 3 -12.28 8.27 15.65
C GLN A 3 -12.42 7.51 14.31
N ARG A 4 -12.13 8.17 13.18
CA ARG A 4 -12.21 7.52 11.85
C ARG A 4 -11.04 6.57 11.62
N ALA A 5 -9.84 6.98 12.04
CA ALA A 5 -8.66 6.12 11.96
C ALA A 5 -8.82 4.88 12.85
N ALA A 6 -9.33 5.05 14.07
CA ALA A 6 -9.57 3.97 15.02
C ALA A 6 -10.47 2.87 14.43
N GLY A 7 -11.56 3.25 13.75
CA GLY A 7 -12.46 2.29 13.10
C GLY A 7 -11.79 1.46 11.99
N VAL A 8 -10.90 2.08 11.20
CA VAL A 8 -10.14 1.38 10.15
C VAL A 8 -9.21 0.33 10.76
N PHE A 9 -8.44 0.70 11.79
CA PHE A 9 -7.52 -0.24 12.45
C PHE A 9 -8.26 -1.36 13.18
N ALA A 10 -9.36 -1.05 13.86
CA ALA A 10 -10.23 -2.06 14.47
C ALA A 10 -10.72 -3.05 13.40
N GLY A 11 -11.08 -2.57 12.21
CA GLY A 11 -11.49 -3.46 11.12
C GLY A 11 -10.41 -4.36 10.56
N LEU A 12 -9.16 -3.89 10.54
CA LEU A 12 -8.00 -4.72 10.18
C LEU A 12 -7.76 -5.80 11.25
N GLN A 13 -7.79 -5.43 12.54
CA GLN A 13 -7.59 -6.36 13.65
C GLN A 13 -8.68 -7.44 13.69
N GLN A 14 -9.94 -7.05 13.47
CA GLN A 14 -11.10 -7.95 13.44
C GLN A 14 -11.26 -8.71 12.12
N ARG A 15 -10.37 -8.50 11.14
CA ARG A 15 -10.30 -9.22 9.85
C ARG A 15 -11.52 -9.09 8.92
N TRP A 16 -12.47 -8.20 9.21
CA TRP A 16 -13.53 -7.85 8.26
C TRP A 16 -13.05 -6.88 7.19
N LEU A 17 -12.02 -6.07 7.50
CA LEU A 17 -11.25 -5.32 6.52
C LEU A 17 -9.95 -6.08 6.23
N LYS A 18 -9.67 -6.37 4.96
CA LYS A 18 -8.47 -7.08 4.51
C LYS A 18 -7.62 -6.17 3.64
N LEU A 19 -6.32 -6.16 3.87
CA LEU A 19 -5.34 -5.55 2.98
C LEU A 19 -4.57 -6.66 2.27
N GLY A 20 -4.58 -6.65 0.95
CA GLY A 20 -3.67 -7.47 0.17
C GLY A 20 -2.22 -7.03 0.37
N GLN A 21 -1.29 -7.92 0.09
CA GLN A 21 0.13 -7.57 0.03
C GLN A 21 0.33 -6.51 -1.06
N PRO A 22 0.94 -5.34 -0.75
CA PRO A 22 1.20 -4.34 -1.75
C PRO A 22 2.30 -4.81 -2.72
N ALA A 23 2.27 -4.33 -3.95
CA ALA A 23 3.45 -4.37 -4.79
C ALA A 23 4.56 -3.54 -4.12
N GLN A 24 5.74 -4.12 -3.94
CA GLN A 24 6.87 -3.46 -3.30
C GLN A 24 7.91 -3.07 -4.35
N PHE A 25 8.39 -1.85 -4.23
CA PHE A 25 9.53 -1.34 -5.00
C PHE A 25 10.51 -0.73 -4.02
N ASP A 26 11.80 -0.91 -4.27
CA ASP A 26 12.83 -0.18 -3.55
C ASP A 26 12.67 1.33 -3.78
N LEU A 27 13.07 2.12 -2.79
CA LEU A 27 12.91 3.57 -2.82
C LEU A 27 13.65 4.21 -4.00
N ASP A 28 14.82 3.68 -4.37
CA ASP A 28 15.60 4.08 -5.55
C ASP A 28 14.87 3.77 -6.88
N GLN A 29 13.91 2.84 -6.86
CA GLN A 29 13.06 2.49 -8.00
C GLN A 29 11.74 3.27 -8.05
N ALA A 30 11.59 4.38 -7.31
CA ALA A 30 10.36 5.18 -7.28
C ALA A 30 9.87 5.61 -8.69
N ALA A 31 10.78 5.96 -9.60
CA ALA A 31 10.41 6.28 -10.98
C ALA A 31 9.79 5.10 -11.73
N LYS A 32 10.29 3.88 -11.49
CA LYS A 32 9.72 2.64 -12.06
C LYS A 32 8.37 2.33 -11.44
N ALA A 33 8.23 2.47 -10.12
CA ALA A 33 6.96 2.32 -9.42
C ALA A 33 5.88 3.24 -10.01
N HIS A 34 6.23 4.50 -10.26
CA HIS A 34 5.30 5.46 -10.88
C HIS A 34 4.88 5.04 -12.29
N ARG A 35 5.83 4.60 -13.14
CA ARG A 35 5.51 4.06 -14.48
C ARG A 35 4.55 2.87 -14.42
N HIS A 36 4.73 1.98 -13.45
CA HIS A 36 3.84 0.83 -13.25
C HIS A 36 2.43 1.24 -12.82
N LEU A 37 2.32 2.27 -11.96
CA LEU A 37 1.04 2.83 -11.52
C LEU A 37 0.27 3.44 -12.70
N VAL A 38 0.89 4.33 -13.48
CA VAL A 38 0.21 5.03 -14.59
C VAL A 38 -0.15 4.09 -15.75
N SER A 39 0.67 3.06 -15.99
CA SER A 39 0.39 2.03 -17.00
C SER A 39 -0.59 0.95 -16.54
N ARG A 40 -1.15 1.07 -15.32
CA ARG A 40 -2.09 0.09 -14.72
C ARG A 40 -1.54 -1.33 -14.66
N ARG A 41 -0.21 -1.48 -14.55
CA ARG A 41 0.46 -2.78 -14.38
C ARG A 41 0.45 -3.29 -12.94
N THR A 42 -0.10 -2.51 -12.02
CA THR A 42 -0.26 -2.86 -10.61
C THR A 42 -1.75 -2.84 -10.25
N THR A 43 -2.16 -3.74 -9.38
CA THR A 43 -3.51 -3.78 -8.81
C THR A 43 -3.40 -3.64 -7.29
N GLY A 44 -4.34 -2.92 -6.68
CA GLY A 44 -4.33 -2.70 -5.24
C GLY A 44 -3.25 -1.70 -4.82
N LYS A 45 -2.54 -2.01 -3.74
CA LYS A 45 -1.61 -1.08 -3.08
C LYS A 45 -0.20 -1.22 -3.62
N LEU A 46 0.55 -0.12 -3.57
CA LEU A 46 1.99 -0.08 -3.85
C LEU A 46 2.69 0.55 -2.64
N ALA A 47 3.84 0.01 -2.25
CA ALA A 47 4.69 0.56 -1.22
C ALA A 47 6.10 0.77 -1.75
N LEU A 48 6.70 1.91 -1.38
CA LEU A 48 8.13 2.12 -1.51
C LEU A 48 8.79 1.71 -0.20
N VAL A 49 9.78 0.84 -0.28
CA VAL A 49 10.56 0.38 0.87
C VAL A 49 11.97 0.96 0.78
N PRO A 50 12.53 1.53 1.85
CA PRO A 50 13.95 1.87 1.87
C PRO A 50 14.77 0.62 1.54
N GLY A 51 15.71 0.73 0.59
CA GLY A 51 16.68 -0.34 0.36
C GLY A 51 17.46 -0.62 1.65
N ARG A 52 17.95 -1.86 1.81
CA ARG A 52 18.90 -2.17 2.88
C ARG A 52 20.23 -1.46 2.65
#